data_AF-A0A7C0XZX1-F1
#
_entry.id   AF-A0A7C0XZX1-F1
#
_cell.length_a   1.000
_cell.length_b   1.000
_cell.length_c   1.000
_cell.angle_alpha   90.00
_cell.angle_beta   90.00
_cell.angle_gamma   90.00
#
_symmetry.space_group_name_H-M   'P 1'
#
loop_
_entity.id
_entity.type
_entity.pdbx_description
1 polymer ?
#
loop_
_entity_poly.entity_id
_entity_poly.type
_entity_poly.pdbx_seq_one_letter_code
_entity_poly.pdbx_strand_id
1 'polypeptide(L)'
;MYLVGCNELLKKLGINLIWSDSLGAKSFSVSIEGSGGVIVIDPGAAQMQPSYPLPKSKKRELRAKAISSIESWCWRAKALIITHYHYDHHIIPTDPDVKSPTKMWLCRKLL
;
A
#
# COMPACT_ATOMS: atom_id res chain seq x y z
N MET A 1 24.81 -22.45 -7.42
CA MET A 1 24.03 -21.85 -6.33
C MET A 1 23.37 -20.59 -6.90
N TYR A 2 22.12 -20.69 -7.38
CA TYR A 2 21.48 -19.56 -8.06
C TYR A 2 21.18 -18.46 -7.04
N LEU A 3 21.66 -17.25 -7.33
CA LEU A 3 21.25 -16.02 -6.64
C LEU A 3 19.75 -15.85 -6.86
N VAL A 4 18.94 -16.28 -5.90
CA VAL A 4 17.52 -15.94 -5.87
C VAL A 4 17.46 -14.42 -5.70
N GLY A 5 16.95 -13.71 -6.71
CA GLY A 5 16.77 -12.27 -6.62
C GLY A 5 15.90 -11.93 -5.40
N CYS A 6 16.15 -10.80 -4.74
CA CYS A 6 15.44 -10.43 -3.50
C CYS A 6 13.91 -10.49 -3.64
N ASN A 7 13.37 -10.15 -4.81
CA ASN A 7 11.94 -10.26 -5.10
C ASN A 7 11.42 -11.70 -5.06
N GLU A 8 12.19 -12.66 -5.55
CA GLU A 8 11.81 -14.07 -5.52
C GLU A 8 11.91 -14.65 -4.09
N LEU A 9 12.84 -14.14 -3.27
CA LEU A 9 12.88 -14.47 -1.85
C LEU A 9 11.64 -13.95 -1.11
N LEU A 10 11.27 -12.68 -1.31
CA LEU A 10 10.10 -12.08 -0.69
C LEU A 10 8.81 -12.81 -1.07
N LYS A 11 8.62 -13.13 -2.36
CA LYS A 11 7.49 -13.92 -2.84
C LYS A 11 7.41 -15.29 -2.18
N LYS A 12 8.54 -16.00 -2.02
CA LYS A 12 8.58 -17.30 -1.33
C LYS A 12 8.16 -17.19 0.14
N LEU A 13 8.39 -16.05 0.77
CA LEU A 13 7.96 -15.75 2.13
C LEU A 13 6.52 -15.20 2.20
N GLY A 14 5.83 -15.08 1.07
CA GLY A 14 4.49 -14.47 0.99
C GLY A 14 4.50 -12.96 1.20
N ILE A 15 5.66 -12.31 1.13
CA ILE A 15 5.80 -10.86 1.34
C ILE A 15 5.74 -10.17 -0.02
N ASN A 16 4.80 -9.23 -0.19
CA ASN A 16 4.75 -8.40 -1.38
C ASN A 16 4.83 -6.93 -1.02
N LEU A 17 5.81 -6.22 -1.57
CA LEU A 17 5.84 -4.77 -1.56
C LEU A 17 4.72 -4.25 -2.46
N ILE A 18 3.71 -3.60 -1.87
CA ILE A 18 2.59 -3.02 -2.62
C ILE A 18 2.99 -1.67 -3.18
N TRP A 19 3.58 -0.82 -2.33
CA TRP A 19 4.11 0.46 -2.74
C TRP A 19 5.24 0.93 -1.82
N SER A 20 6.18 1.69 -2.38
CA SER A 20 7.25 2.38 -1.64
C SER A 20 7.46 3.78 -2.20
N ASP A 21 8.07 4.67 -1.41
CA ASP A 21 8.53 5.99 -1.84
C ASP A 21 9.25 5.97 -3.20
N SER A 22 10.08 4.96 -3.45
CA SER A 22 10.82 4.80 -4.71
C SER A 22 9.92 4.65 -5.95
N LEU A 23 8.64 4.34 -5.79
CA LEU A 23 7.65 4.28 -6.88
C LEU A 23 6.93 5.63 -7.10
N GLY A 24 7.29 6.67 -6.34
CA GLY A 24 6.94 8.07 -6.60
C GLY A 24 5.71 8.61 -5.87
N ALA A 25 5.26 7.93 -4.82
CA ALA A 25 4.32 8.44 -3.81
C ALA A 25 4.82 8.04 -2.43
N LYS A 26 4.65 8.91 -1.43
CA LYS A 26 5.06 8.63 -0.04
C LYS A 26 4.23 7.46 0.48
N SER A 27 4.87 6.34 0.79
CA SER A 27 4.23 5.12 1.26
C SER A 27 5.30 4.09 1.61
N PHE A 28 4.96 3.19 2.53
CA PHE A 28 5.62 1.89 2.65
C PHE A 28 4.57 0.84 2.97
N SER A 29 3.85 0.40 1.94
CA SER A 29 2.75 -0.56 2.09
C SER A 29 3.18 -1.95 1.65
N VAL A 30 2.98 -2.93 2.52
CA VAL A 30 3.41 -4.32 2.33
C VAL A 30 2.23 -5.24 2.63
N SER A 31 2.09 -6.32 1.86
CA SER A 31 1.23 -7.44 2.23
C SER A 31 2.05 -8.63 2.70
N ILE A 32 1.47 -9.37 3.63
CA ILE A 32 1.93 -10.69 4.05
C ILE A 32 0.80 -11.66 3.74
N GLU A 33 1.09 -12.65 2.91
CA GLU A 33 0.18 -13.70 2.46
C GLU A 33 0.64 -15.04 3.04
N GLY A 34 -0.27 -15.72 3.73
CA GLY A 34 -0.04 -17.04 4.27
C GLY A 34 -1.31 -17.87 4.30
N SER A 35 -1.25 -19.07 4.88
CA SER A 35 -2.40 -19.98 4.99
C SER A 35 -3.60 -19.36 5.73
N GLY A 36 -3.34 -18.43 6.65
CA GLY A 36 -4.37 -17.70 7.39
C GLY A 36 -5.10 -16.63 6.57
N GLY A 37 -4.62 -16.25 5.38
CA GLY A 37 -5.12 -15.16 4.55
C GLY A 37 -4.09 -14.04 4.36
N VAL A 38 -4.56 -12.88 3.89
CA VAL A 38 -3.73 -11.70 3.62
C VAL A 38 -3.83 -10.69 4.75
N ILE A 39 -2.69 -10.16 5.18
CA ILE A 39 -2.58 -9.00 6.05
C ILE A 39 -1.92 -7.87 5.24
N VAL A 40 -2.44 -6.65 5.35
CA VAL A 40 -1.80 -5.46 4.77
C VAL A 40 -1.29 -4.58 5.89
N ILE A 41 -0.04 -4.16 5.79
CA ILE A 41 0.61 -3.23 6.71
C ILE A 41 0.71 -1.88 6.01
N ASP A 42 0.31 -0.83 6.74
CA ASP A 42 0.35 0.56 6.33
C ASP A 42 -0.34 0.79 4.97
N PRO A 43 -1.67 0.63 4.89
CA PRO A 43 -2.45 0.87 3.67
C PRO A 43 -2.60 2.38 3.40
N GLY A 44 -1.48 3.10 3.33
CA GLY A 44 -1.40 4.54 3.18
C GLY A 44 -0.64 5.00 1.95
N ALA A 45 -1.00 6.17 1.42
CA ALA A 45 -0.23 6.83 0.38
C ALA A 45 -0.48 8.35 0.35
N ALA A 46 0.59 9.12 0.39
CA ALA A 46 0.58 10.57 0.23
C ALA A 46 1.34 11.00 -1.02
N GLN A 47 1.02 12.20 -1.53
CA GLN A 47 1.76 12.77 -2.63
C GLN A 47 3.19 13.12 -2.18
N MET A 48 4.19 12.94 -3.07
CA MET A 48 5.55 13.40 -2.83
C MET A 48 5.65 14.90 -2.55
N GLN A 49 6.63 15.30 -1.71
CA GLN A 49 6.88 16.70 -1.35
C GLN A 49 7.13 17.60 -2.59
N PRO A 50 6.93 18.93 -2.47
CA PRO A 50 7.14 19.86 -3.58
C PRO A 50 8.52 19.75 -4.25
N SER A 51 9.58 19.52 -3.49
CA SER A 51 10.96 19.40 -3.98
C SER A 51 11.27 18.10 -4.73
N TYR A 52 10.42 17.07 -4.66
CA TYR A 52 10.62 15.83 -5.41
C TYR A 52 10.59 16.11 -6.93
N PRO A 53 11.52 15.57 -7.74
CA PRO A 53 11.78 16.03 -9.12
C PRO A 53 10.78 15.48 -10.14
N LEU A 54 9.48 15.60 -9.86
CA LEU A 54 8.39 15.28 -10.79
C LEU A 54 7.42 16.45 -10.90
N PRO A 55 6.77 16.63 -12.07
CA PRO A 55 5.65 17.56 -12.19
C PRO A 55 4.53 17.23 -11.20
N LYS A 56 3.80 18.26 -10.73
CA LYS A 56 2.66 18.09 -9.79
C LYS A 56 1.61 17.11 -10.31
N SER A 57 1.32 17.14 -11.62
CA SER A 57 0.40 16.20 -12.26
C SER A 57 0.88 14.75 -12.13
N LYS A 58 2.18 14.51 -12.33
CA LYS A 58 2.75 13.17 -12.23
C LYS A 58 2.77 12.64 -10.80
N LYS A 59 3.05 13.51 -9.82
CA LYS A 59 2.97 13.14 -8.39
C LYS A 59 1.55 12.71 -7.99
N ARG A 60 0.53 13.44 -8.46
CA ARG A 60 -0.88 13.09 -8.24
C ARG A 60 -1.24 11.76 -8.91
N GLU A 61 -0.81 11.55 -10.16
CA GLU A 61 -1.03 10.29 -10.89
C GLU A 61 -0.42 9.10 -10.14
N LEU A 62 0.82 9.22 -9.66
CA LEU A 62 1.50 8.15 -8.93
C LEU A 62 0.84 7.88 -7.57
N ARG A 63 0.37 8.92 -6.86
CA ARG A 63 -0.43 8.73 -5.64
C ARG A 63 -1.71 7.95 -5.92
N ALA A 64 -2.48 8.32 -6.96
CA ALA A 64 -3.71 7.62 -7.31
C ALA A 64 -3.44 6.15 -7.68
N LYS A 65 -2.32 5.87 -8.37
CA LYS A 65 -1.87 4.48 -8.64
C LYS A 65 -1.51 3.73 -7.37
N ALA A 66 -0.81 4.36 -6.44
CA ALA A 66 -0.49 3.78 -5.13
C ALA A 66 -1.76 3.36 -4.38
N ILE A 67 -2.72 4.30 -4.28
CA ILE A 67 -4.00 4.05 -3.61
C ILE A 67 -4.77 2.92 -4.29
N SER A 68 -4.87 2.92 -5.62
CA SER A 68 -5.54 1.85 -6.34
C SER A 68 -4.88 0.47 -6.14
N SER A 69 -3.55 0.41 -6.04
CA SER A 69 -2.82 -0.83 -5.76
C SER A 69 -3.08 -1.31 -4.33
N ILE A 70 -2.92 -0.42 -3.35
CA ILE A 70 -3.16 -0.69 -1.92
C ILE A 70 -4.60 -1.14 -1.67
N GLU A 71 -5.57 -0.42 -2.24
CA GLU A 71 -6.98 -0.74 -2.12
C GLU A 71 -7.28 -2.16 -2.63
N SER A 72 -6.70 -2.55 -3.77
CA SER A 72 -6.90 -3.90 -4.33
C SER A 72 -6.39 -5.03 -3.43
N TRP A 73 -5.35 -4.77 -2.63
CA TRP A 73 -4.85 -5.69 -1.61
C TRP A 73 -5.72 -5.66 -0.35
N CYS A 74 -6.21 -4.49 0.06
CA CYS A 74 -7.13 -4.37 1.19
C CYS A 74 -8.45 -5.12 0.94
N TRP A 75 -8.93 -5.16 -0.31
CA TRP A 75 -10.13 -5.90 -0.68
C TRP A 75 -10.03 -7.42 -0.45
N ARG A 76 -8.82 -7.99 -0.44
CA ARG A 76 -8.59 -9.41 -0.13
C ARG A 76 -8.04 -9.64 1.28
N ALA A 77 -7.70 -8.57 2.00
CA ALA A 77 -7.12 -8.64 3.32
C ALA A 77 -8.15 -9.08 4.37
N LYS A 78 -7.71 -9.87 5.34
CA LYS A 78 -8.46 -10.18 6.56
C LYS A 78 -8.21 -9.16 7.67
N ALA A 79 -7.00 -8.60 7.69
CA ALA A 79 -6.61 -7.59 8.66
C ALA A 79 -5.75 -6.50 8.01
N LEU A 80 -5.87 -5.30 8.56
CA LEU A 80 -5.05 -4.14 8.24
C LEU A 80 -4.29 -3.74 9.50
N ILE A 81 -2.99 -3.49 9.38
CA ILE A 81 -2.15 -2.96 10.45
C ILE A 81 -1.81 -1.51 10.08
N ILE A 82 -2.07 -0.57 10.98
CA ILE A 82 -1.61 0.82 10.84
C ILE A 82 -0.55 1.07 11.91
N THR A 83 0.69 1.26 11.49
CA THR A 83 1.80 1.46 12.43
C THR A 83 1.71 2.80 13.15
N HIS A 84 1.30 3.85 12.44
CA HIS A 84 1.10 5.19 13.00
C HIS A 84 0.26 6.08 12.06
N TYR A 85 -0.03 7.31 12.51
CA TYR A 85 -1.12 8.13 11.96
C TYR A 85 -0.73 9.16 10.90
N HIS A 86 0.31 8.92 10.10
CA HIS A 86 0.59 9.74 8.92
C HIS A 86 -0.12 9.21 7.67
N TYR A 87 -0.47 10.10 6.73
CA TYR A 87 -1.27 9.74 5.54
C TYR A 87 -0.53 8.89 4.49
N ASP A 88 0.77 8.69 4.65
CA ASP A 88 1.57 7.70 3.94
C ASP A 88 1.49 6.29 4.56
N HIS A 89 0.83 6.15 5.73
CA HIS A 89 0.59 4.87 6.42
C HIS A 89 -0.90 4.53 6.55
N HIS A 90 -1.80 5.51 6.47
CA HIS A 90 -3.25 5.30 6.36
C HIS A 90 -3.91 6.25 5.38
N ILE A 91 -5.12 5.90 4.91
CA ILE A 91 -5.94 6.75 4.05
C ILE A 91 -7.31 6.92 4.71
N ILE A 92 -7.85 8.13 4.70
CA ILE A 92 -9.19 8.39 5.22
C ILE A 92 -10.25 7.78 4.28
N PRO A 93 -11.37 7.24 4.78
CA PRO A 93 -12.41 6.65 3.94
C PRO A 93 -13.01 7.59 2.89
N THR A 94 -12.89 8.91 3.08
CA THR A 94 -13.40 9.94 2.16
C THR A 94 -12.37 10.41 1.13
N ASP A 95 -11.22 9.75 1.03
CA ASP A 95 -10.19 10.13 0.05
C ASP A 95 -10.71 9.95 -1.38
N PRO A 96 -10.54 10.95 -2.27
CA PRO A 96 -11.11 10.92 -3.61
C PRO A 96 -10.53 9.82 -4.51
N ASP A 97 -9.33 9.30 -4.20
CA ASP A 97 -8.70 8.24 -4.98
C ASP A 97 -9.13 6.82 -4.54
N VAL A 98 -9.90 6.69 -3.44
CA VAL A 98 -10.42 5.40 -2.95
C VAL A 98 -11.74 5.07 -3.65
N LYS A 99 -11.82 3.91 -4.31
CA LYS A 99 -12.99 3.52 -5.11
C LYS A 99 -14.11 2.92 -4.27
N SER A 100 -13.77 2.15 -3.25
CA SER A 100 -14.71 1.44 -2.38
C SER A 100 -14.19 1.43 -0.95
N PRO A 101 -14.42 2.51 -0.19
CA PRO A 101 -14.00 2.61 1.21
C PRO A 101 -14.56 1.48 2.07
N THR A 102 -15.78 1.03 1.76
CA THR A 102 -16.41 -0.10 2.45
C THR A 102 -15.64 -1.40 2.24
N LYS A 103 -15.24 -1.71 1.00
CA LYS A 103 -14.41 -2.89 0.74
C LYS A 103 -12.98 -2.74 1.21
N MET A 104 -12.46 -1.51 1.33
CA MET A 104 -11.13 -1.27 1.86
C MET A 104 -11.10 -1.51 3.38
N TRP A 105 -12.09 -0.98 4.12
CA TRP A 105 -12.05 -0.89 5.57
C TRP A 105 -13.08 -1.76 6.30
N LEU A 106 -14.33 -1.77 5.83
CA LEU A 106 -15.41 -2.49 6.52
C LEU A 106 -15.20 -4.00 6.36
N CYS A 107 -15.47 -4.76 7.42
CA CYS A 107 -15.24 -6.21 7.51
C CYS A 107 -13.77 -6.66 7.61
N ARG A 108 -12.81 -5.74 7.81
CA ARG A 108 -11.41 -6.09 8.10
C ARG A 108 -11.15 -5.89 9.59
N LYS A 109 -10.31 -6.74 10.18
CA LYS A 109 -9.80 -6.49 11.53
C LYS A 109 -8.74 -5.38 11.44
N LEU A 110 -8.97 -4.25 12.11
CA LEU A 110 -7.96 -3.21 12.26
C LEU A 110 -7.10 -3.51 13.50
N LEU A 111 -5.79 -3.47 13.32
CA LEU A 111 -4.78 -3.76 14.34
C LEU A 111 -3.82 -2.57 14.51
#